data_AF-R7QW84-F1
#
_entry.id   AF-R7QW84-F1
#
_cell.length_a   1.000
_cell.length_b   1.000
_cell.length_c   1.000
_cell.angle_alpha   90.00
_cell.angle_beta   90.00
_cell.angle_gamma   90.00
#
_symmetry.space_group_name_H-M   'P 1'
#
loop_
_entity.id
_entity.type
_entity.pdbx_description
1 polymer ?
#
loop_
_entity_poly.entity_id
_entity_poly.type
_entity_poly.pdbx_seq_one_letter_code
_entity_poly.pdbx_strand_id
1 'polypeptide(L)'
;MSEDTNETMQQILNLQIQIAAGMKLSDEVVDFLRSIPDWGKREWYYICALDRMPLQKLVEMNKKNYTIPKIRKERQDYLVSVYSDLDDVNQKVEKLKKEAQEVFAESRELKDAIMANLETALNKQSAAQEETIRTKDSMIELLKARVAQLEAELKEKGNVPNFGTDKVLERIPNETAHAQHERTAPDKKSEQSLENGIFAEGRRVWLKKKRQTEVKRFIDSYIKNENLSDEQKDFLLTCLEEGMPTSEVAEFASPNLSLEVMKRLKKFKVDKRKEE
;
A
#
# COMPACT_ATOMS: atom_id res chain seq x y z
N MET A 1 56.43 -33.30 39.83
CA MET A 1 55.19 -33.78 39.17
C MET A 1 53.93 -33.02 39.61
N SER A 2 53.90 -32.39 40.80
CA SER A 2 52.72 -31.65 41.31
C SER A 2 52.72 -30.14 41.04
N GLU A 3 53.88 -29.52 40.78
CA GLU A 3 53.97 -28.08 40.52
C GLU A 3 53.55 -27.73 39.09
N ASP A 4 54.04 -28.47 38.08
CA ASP A 4 53.68 -28.26 36.67
C ASP A 4 52.17 -28.38 36.40
N THR A 5 51.49 -29.30 37.08
CA THR A 5 50.05 -29.50 36.93
C THR A 5 49.24 -28.36 37.54
N ASN A 6 49.69 -27.82 38.68
CA ASN A 6 49.05 -26.68 39.32
C ASN A 6 49.24 -25.40 38.50
N GLU A 7 50.44 -25.19 37.96
CA GLU A 7 50.74 -24.06 37.06
C GLU A 7 49.87 -24.13 35.78
N THR A 8 49.76 -25.31 35.18
CA THR A 8 48.90 -25.53 34.00
C THR A 8 47.42 -25.24 34.31
N MET A 9 46.92 -25.67 35.47
CA MET A 9 45.53 -25.40 35.87
C MET A 9 45.25 -23.91 36.09
N GLN A 10 46.23 -23.16 36.60
CA GLN A 10 46.13 -21.71 36.76
C GLN A 10 46.16 -20.97 35.42
N GLN A 11 47.00 -21.41 34.48
CA GLN A 11 47.01 -20.88 33.12
C GLN A 11 45.64 -21.10 32.44
N ILE A 12 45.05 -22.29 32.57
CA ILE A 12 43.72 -22.59 32.03
C ILE A 12 42.64 -21.69 32.66
N LEU A 13 42.67 -21.48 33.97
CA LEU A 13 41.73 -20.57 34.64
C LEU A 13 41.85 -19.14 34.11
N ASN A 14 43.07 -18.64 33.94
CA ASN A 14 43.31 -17.30 33.40
C ASN A 14 42.77 -17.15 31.98
N LEU A 15 42.97 -18.17 31.12
CA LEU A 15 42.41 -18.19 29.77
C LEU A 15 40.87 -18.22 29.79
N GLN A 16 40.26 -19.04 30.65
CA GLN A 16 38.80 -19.09 30.80
C GLN A 16 38.22 -17.73 31.20
N ILE A 17 38.90 -17.01 32.09
CA ILE A 17 38.48 -15.67 32.52
C ILE A 17 38.63 -14.65 31.39
N GLN A 18 39.73 -14.69 30.63
CA GLN A 18 39.94 -13.80 29.49
C GLN A 18 38.88 -14.01 28.39
N ILE A 19 38.58 -15.27 28.07
CA ILE A 19 37.52 -15.60 27.11
C ILE A 19 36.16 -15.19 27.66
N ALA A 20 35.90 -15.40 28.96
CA ALA A 20 34.66 -14.99 29.59
C ALA A 20 34.43 -13.47 29.50
N ALA A 21 35.48 -12.67 29.74
CA ALA A 21 35.45 -11.23 29.58
C ALA A 21 35.18 -10.82 28.12
N GLY A 22 35.84 -11.46 27.15
CA GLY A 22 35.57 -11.25 25.72
C GLY A 22 34.14 -11.61 25.30
N MET A 23 33.54 -12.61 25.94
CA MET A 23 32.16 -13.03 25.76
C MET A 23 31.15 -12.19 26.55
N LYS A 24 31.59 -11.13 27.24
CA LYS A 24 30.76 -10.25 28.08
C LYS A 24 29.95 -10.99 29.14
N LEU A 25 30.55 -12.00 29.76
CA LEU A 25 29.99 -12.60 30.97
C LEU A 25 30.07 -11.60 32.13
N SER A 26 29.10 -11.62 33.05
CA SER A 26 29.11 -10.72 34.20
C SER A 26 30.20 -11.09 35.20
N ASP A 27 30.69 -10.08 35.93
CA ASP A 27 31.71 -10.27 36.97
C ASP A 27 31.25 -11.29 38.04
N GLU A 28 29.95 -11.31 38.35
CA GLU A 28 29.35 -12.29 39.27
C GLU A 28 29.52 -13.75 38.80
N VAL A 29 29.46 -14.00 37.49
CA VAL A 29 29.68 -15.34 36.93
C VAL A 29 31.16 -15.70 36.98
N VAL A 30 32.04 -14.73 36.74
CA VAL A 30 33.49 -14.92 36.86
C VAL A 30 33.88 -15.25 38.30
N ASP A 31 33.33 -14.52 39.28
CA ASP A 31 33.54 -14.77 40.71
C ASP A 31 33.03 -16.13 41.15
N PHE A 32 31.86 -16.53 40.63
CA PHE A 32 31.34 -17.88 40.84
C PHE A 32 32.31 -18.94 40.31
N LEU A 33 32.82 -18.80 39.09
CA LEU A 33 33.78 -19.77 38.52
C LEU A 33 35.08 -19.84 39.32
N ARG A 34 35.59 -18.69 39.81
CA ARG A 34 36.78 -18.63 40.68
C ARG A 34 36.55 -19.34 42.02
N SER A 35 35.33 -19.35 42.54
CA SER A 35 34.99 -20.01 43.81
C SER A 35 35.01 -21.54 43.74
N ILE A 36 35.09 -22.14 42.54
CA ILE A 36 35.02 -23.60 42.36
C ILE A 36 36.44 -24.19 42.38
N PRO A 37 36.78 -25.00 43.40
CA PRO A 37 38.13 -25.57 43.52
C PRO A 37 38.36 -26.73 42.54
N ASP A 38 37.34 -27.54 42.28
CA ASP A 38 37.41 -28.67 41.36
C ASP A 38 37.44 -28.17 39.90
N TRP A 39 38.60 -28.35 39.25
CA TRP A 39 38.82 -27.96 37.86
C TRP A 39 37.77 -28.58 36.91
N GLY A 40 37.46 -29.87 37.08
CA GLY A 40 36.56 -30.58 36.17
C GLY A 40 35.14 -30.03 36.28
N LYS A 41 34.67 -29.76 37.50
CA LYS A 41 33.38 -29.08 37.69
C LYS A 41 33.41 -27.65 37.16
N ARG A 42 34.47 -26.90 37.43
CA ARG A 42 34.62 -25.50 36.98
C ARG A 42 34.55 -25.37 35.47
N GLU A 43 35.21 -26.27 34.73
CA GLU A 43 35.13 -26.32 33.27
C GLU A 43 33.69 -26.50 32.78
N TRP A 44 32.94 -27.44 33.36
CA TRP A 44 31.54 -27.65 32.98
C TRP A 44 30.64 -26.46 33.32
N TYR A 45 30.85 -25.82 34.47
CA TYR A 45 30.13 -24.59 34.80
C TYR A 45 30.49 -23.42 33.88
N TYR A 46 31.75 -23.32 33.46
CA TYR A 46 32.21 -22.33 32.49
C TYR A 46 31.52 -22.53 31.14
N ILE A 47 31.45 -23.77 30.65
CA ILE A 47 30.71 -24.10 29.41
C ILE A 47 29.23 -23.70 29.56
N CYS A 48 28.58 -24.07 30.67
CA CYS A 48 27.17 -23.70 30.91
C CYS A 48 26.96 -22.18 30.92
N ALA A 49 27.92 -21.43 31.48
CA ALA A 49 27.88 -19.97 31.48
C ALA A 49 28.02 -19.38 30.06
N LEU A 50 28.89 -19.96 29.21
CA LEU A 50 28.99 -19.57 27.80
C LEU A 50 27.68 -19.81 27.04
N ASP A 51 26.96 -20.89 27.36
CA ASP A 51 25.62 -21.17 26.83
C ASP A 51 24.52 -20.26 27.42
N ARG A 52 24.92 -19.25 28.21
CA ARG A 52 24.03 -18.27 28.85
C ARG A 52 23.06 -18.89 29.85
N MET A 53 23.39 -20.03 30.46
CA MET A 53 22.60 -20.55 31.58
C MET A 53 22.59 -19.53 32.73
N PRO A 54 21.44 -19.26 33.36
CA PRO A 54 21.33 -18.29 34.44
C PRO A 54 22.25 -18.62 35.63
N LEU A 55 22.94 -17.61 36.16
CA LEU A 55 23.85 -17.76 37.30
C LEU A 55 23.16 -18.42 38.50
N GLN A 56 21.89 -18.07 38.76
CA GLN A 56 21.11 -18.65 39.86
C GLN A 56 21.02 -20.18 39.74
N LYS A 57 20.83 -20.70 38.52
CA LYS A 57 20.77 -22.14 38.25
C LYS A 57 22.14 -22.80 38.46
N LEU A 58 23.22 -22.15 38.03
CA LEU A 58 24.58 -22.65 38.24
C LEU A 58 24.93 -22.72 39.74
N VAL A 59 24.59 -21.67 40.49
CA VAL A 59 24.78 -21.61 41.95
C VAL A 59 23.97 -22.69 42.66
N GLU A 60 22.72 -22.93 42.25
CA GLU A 60 21.88 -24.00 42.80
C GLU A 60 22.48 -25.38 42.55
N MET A 61 22.94 -25.65 41.32
CA MET A 61 23.61 -26.90 40.96
C MET A 61 24.88 -27.13 41.78
N ASN A 62 25.65 -26.07 42.02
CA ASN A 62 26.85 -26.13 42.85
C ASN A 62 26.53 -26.36 44.33
N LYS A 63 25.53 -25.67 44.88
CA LYS A 63 25.03 -25.88 46.26
C LYS A 63 24.55 -27.32 46.49
N LYS A 64 23.89 -27.92 45.50
CA LYS A 64 23.45 -29.33 45.53
C LYS A 64 24.57 -30.32 45.23
N ASN A 65 25.80 -29.84 45.06
CA ASN A 65 27.00 -30.63 44.76
C ASN A 65 26.80 -31.61 43.60
N TYR A 66 26.25 -31.14 42.48
CA TYR A 66 26.01 -31.98 41.31
C TYR A 66 27.31 -32.61 40.79
N THR A 67 27.20 -33.87 40.37
CA THR A 67 28.28 -34.56 39.65
C THR A 67 28.37 -34.04 38.22
N ILE A 68 29.55 -34.14 37.58
CA ILE A 68 29.75 -33.71 36.19
C ILE A 68 28.69 -34.28 35.22
N PRO A 69 28.33 -35.58 35.27
CA PRO A 69 27.27 -36.11 34.40
C PRO A 69 25.90 -35.44 34.62
N LYS A 70 25.58 -35.07 35.87
CA LYS A 70 24.34 -34.38 36.20
C LYS A 70 24.35 -32.93 35.70
N ILE A 71 25.50 -32.26 35.77
CA ILE A 71 25.70 -30.91 35.19
C ILE A 71 25.51 -30.96 33.67
N ARG A 72 26.11 -31.95 32.99
CA ARG A 72 25.92 -32.15 31.55
C ARG A 72 24.47 -32.38 31.16
N LYS A 73 23.75 -33.19 31.94
CA LYS A 73 22.32 -33.45 31.71
C LYS A 73 21.49 -32.17 31.85
N GLU A 74 21.66 -31.42 32.94
CA GLU A 74 20.95 -30.15 33.15
C GLU A 74 21.24 -29.11 32.06
N ARG A 75 22.48 -29.07 31.58
CA ARG A 75 22.87 -28.24 30.44
C ARG A 75 22.13 -28.67 29.18
N GLN A 76 22.09 -29.96 28.89
CA GLN A 76 21.39 -30.49 27.73
C GLN A 76 19.90 -30.16 27.78
N ASP A 77 19.27 -30.38 28.93
CA ASP A 77 17.84 -30.11 29.13
C ASP A 77 17.55 -28.60 28.97
N TYR A 78 18.43 -27.73 29.47
CA TYR A 78 18.34 -26.28 29.26
C TYR A 78 18.45 -25.90 27.78
N LEU A 79 19.47 -26.39 27.08
CA LEU A 79 19.67 -26.06 25.67
C LEU A 79 18.50 -26.52 24.81
N VAL A 80 17.97 -27.73 25.07
CA VAL A 80 16.76 -28.21 24.39
C VAL A 80 15.62 -27.22 24.63
N SER A 81 15.35 -26.84 25.87
CA SER A 81 14.26 -25.90 26.16
C SER A 81 14.40 -24.52 25.48
N VAL A 82 15.62 -23.98 25.38
CA VAL A 82 15.88 -22.66 24.78
C VAL A 82 15.72 -22.69 23.26
N TYR A 83 16.10 -23.79 22.62
CA TYR A 83 16.07 -23.92 21.16
C TYR A 83 14.82 -24.61 20.62
N SER A 84 13.98 -25.23 21.45
CA SER A 84 12.69 -25.80 21.01
C SER A 84 11.73 -24.74 20.43
N ASP A 85 11.69 -23.53 21.01
CA ASP A 85 10.83 -22.45 20.50
C ASP A 85 11.30 -21.94 19.12
N LEU A 86 12.58 -22.11 18.80
CA LEU A 86 13.13 -21.71 17.51
C LEU A 86 12.59 -22.59 16.37
N ASP A 87 12.32 -23.88 16.64
CA ASP A 87 11.70 -24.77 15.67
C ASP A 87 10.25 -24.36 15.39
N ASP A 88 9.48 -24.01 16.42
CA ASP A 88 8.10 -23.52 16.26
C ASP A 88 8.03 -22.19 15.48
N VAL A 89 8.96 -21.28 15.74
CA VAL A 89 9.08 -20.01 15.00
C VAL A 89 9.46 -20.29 13.54
N ASN A 90 10.45 -21.14 13.29
CA ASN A 90 10.85 -21.51 11.93
C ASN A 90 9.71 -22.16 11.15
N GLN A 91 8.91 -23.03 11.80
CA GLN A 91 7.72 -23.62 11.19
C GLN A 91 6.66 -22.57 10.84
N LYS A 92 6.40 -21.60 11.74
CA LYS A 92 5.46 -20.49 11.47
C LYS A 92 5.95 -19.61 10.33
N VAL A 93 7.25 -19.31 10.26
CA VAL A 93 7.85 -18.51 9.19
C VAL A 93 7.69 -19.21 7.83
N GLU A 94 7.99 -20.50 7.74
CA GLU A 94 7.81 -21.25 6.48
C GLU A 94 6.33 -21.37 6.09
N LYS A 95 5.42 -21.53 7.05
CA LYS A 95 3.97 -21.52 6.77
C LYS A 95 3.51 -20.16 6.21
N LEU A 96 3.87 -19.05 6.86
CA LEU A 96 3.53 -17.70 6.40
C LEU A 96 4.11 -17.40 5.02
N LYS A 97 5.33 -17.84 4.76
CA LYS A 97 5.98 -17.70 3.44
C LYS A 97 5.19 -18.44 2.35
N LYS A 98 4.69 -19.64 2.64
CA LYS A 98 3.85 -20.39 1.70
C LYS A 98 2.51 -19.70 1.45
N GLU A 99 1.83 -19.25 2.51
CA GLU A 99 0.58 -18.49 2.38
C GLU A 99 0.76 -17.21 1.57
N ALA A 100 1.86 -16.46 1.79
CA ALA A 100 2.17 -15.27 1.01
C ALA A 100 2.39 -15.61 -0.48
N GLN A 101 3.11 -16.69 -0.79
CA GLN A 101 3.31 -17.14 -2.17
C GLN A 101 2.00 -17.51 -2.86
N GLU A 102 1.09 -18.19 -2.17
CA GLU A 102 -0.24 -18.54 -2.67
C GLU A 102 -1.05 -17.27 -2.97
N VAL A 103 -1.11 -16.32 -2.04
CA VAL A 103 -1.81 -15.03 -2.24
C VAL A 103 -1.24 -14.24 -3.42
N PHE A 104 0.10 -14.23 -3.61
CA PHE A 104 0.70 -13.56 -4.76
C PHE A 104 0.35 -14.24 -6.09
N ALA A 105 0.29 -15.57 -6.11
CA ALA A 105 -0.12 -16.32 -7.29
C ALA A 105 -1.59 -16.03 -7.64
N GLU A 106 -2.49 -16.11 -6.67
CA GLU A 106 -3.91 -15.81 -6.85
C GLU A 106 -4.14 -14.35 -7.28
N SER A 107 -3.41 -13.40 -6.68
CA SER A 107 -3.51 -11.99 -7.07
C SER A 107 -3.04 -11.76 -8.50
N ARG A 108 -2.03 -12.51 -8.97
CA ARG A 108 -1.56 -12.43 -10.35
C ARG A 108 -2.59 -13.00 -11.31
N GLU A 109 -3.12 -14.18 -11.02
CA GLU A 109 -4.17 -14.80 -11.83
C GLU A 109 -5.42 -13.91 -11.93
N LEU A 110 -5.86 -13.33 -10.81
CA LEU A 110 -6.98 -12.40 -10.78
C LEU A 110 -6.70 -11.15 -11.63
N LYS A 111 -5.50 -10.58 -11.54
CA LYS A 111 -5.10 -9.43 -12.36
C LYS A 111 -5.16 -9.77 -13.85
N ASP A 112 -4.61 -10.92 -14.24
CA ASP A 112 -4.59 -11.36 -15.64
C ASP A 112 -6.02 -11.61 -16.15
N ALA A 113 -6.89 -12.21 -15.34
CA ALA A 113 -8.30 -12.39 -15.66
C ALA A 113 -9.06 -11.06 -15.82
N ILE A 114 -8.81 -10.09 -14.94
CA ILE A 114 -9.39 -8.74 -15.04
C ILE A 114 -8.93 -8.06 -16.33
N MET A 115 -7.64 -8.13 -16.65
CA MET A 115 -7.09 -7.53 -17.86
C MET A 115 -7.71 -8.15 -19.12
N ALA A 116 -7.77 -9.48 -19.20
CA ALA A 116 -8.37 -10.18 -20.35
C ALA A 116 -9.86 -9.84 -20.52
N ASN A 117 -10.62 -9.78 -19.41
CA ASN A 117 -12.03 -9.40 -19.44
C ASN A 117 -12.22 -7.94 -19.87
N LEU A 118 -11.36 -7.03 -19.38
CA LEU A 118 -11.40 -5.61 -19.75
C LEU A 118 -11.09 -5.41 -21.23
N GLU A 119 -10.07 -6.09 -21.75
CA GLU A 119 -9.70 -6.07 -23.17
C GLU A 119 -10.85 -6.60 -24.05
N THR A 120 -11.47 -7.71 -23.64
CA THR A 120 -12.63 -8.28 -24.34
C THR A 120 -13.82 -7.31 -24.34
N ALA A 121 -14.10 -6.65 -23.21
CA ALA A 121 -15.18 -5.68 -23.12
C ALA A 121 -14.91 -4.45 -23.99
N LEU A 122 -13.67 -3.96 -24.01
CA LEU A 122 -13.26 -2.81 -24.82
C LEU A 122 -13.38 -3.13 -26.32
N ASN A 123 -12.92 -4.30 -26.75
CA ASN A 123 -13.01 -4.74 -28.15
C ASN A 123 -14.48 -4.88 -28.60
N LYS A 124 -15.35 -5.46 -27.77
CA LYS A 124 -16.80 -5.53 -28.05
C LYS A 124 -17.42 -4.14 -28.17
N GLN A 125 -17.06 -3.21 -27.29
CA GLN A 125 -17.55 -1.84 -27.35
C GLN A 125 -17.09 -1.12 -28.62
N SER A 126 -15.82 -1.28 -29.00
CA SER A 126 -15.25 -0.71 -30.23
C SER A 126 -15.97 -1.23 -31.47
N ALA A 127 -16.20 -2.55 -31.55
CA ALA A 127 -16.92 -3.16 -32.67
C ALA A 127 -18.37 -2.66 -32.79
N ALA A 128 -19.08 -2.56 -31.66
CA ALA A 128 -20.45 -2.03 -31.65
C ALA A 128 -20.50 -0.54 -32.06
N GLN A 129 -19.50 0.26 -31.67
CA GLN A 129 -19.38 1.65 -32.10
C GLN A 129 -19.08 1.76 -33.58
N GLU A 130 -18.17 0.95 -34.14
CA GLU A 130 -17.89 0.91 -35.57
C GLU A 130 -19.14 0.55 -36.39
N GLU A 131 -19.93 -0.43 -35.96
CA GLU A 131 -21.17 -0.80 -36.64
C GLU A 131 -22.21 0.34 -36.59
N THR A 132 -22.29 1.04 -35.45
CA THR A 132 -23.14 2.24 -35.32
C THR A 132 -22.67 3.37 -36.23
N ILE A 133 -21.36 3.55 -36.40
CA ILE A 133 -20.79 4.55 -37.32
C ILE A 133 -21.14 4.17 -38.76
N ARG A 134 -20.90 2.91 -39.16
CA ARG A 134 -21.22 2.41 -40.52
C ARG A 134 -22.69 2.59 -40.89
N THR A 135 -23.61 2.28 -39.98
CA THR A 135 -25.05 2.45 -40.21
C THR A 135 -25.44 3.91 -40.35
N LYS A 136 -24.86 4.81 -39.53
CA LYS A 136 -25.05 6.26 -39.65
C LYS A 136 -24.48 6.80 -40.96
N ASP A 137 -23.29 6.37 -41.38
CA ASP A 137 -22.67 6.79 -42.64
C ASP A 137 -23.51 6.36 -43.85
N SER A 138 -24.04 5.14 -43.85
CA SER A 138 -24.94 4.66 -44.91
C SER A 138 -26.24 5.50 -44.97
N MET A 139 -26.78 5.89 -43.82
CA MET A 139 -27.95 6.76 -43.75
C MET A 139 -27.65 8.18 -44.23
N ILE A 140 -26.47 8.72 -43.91
CA ILE A 140 -26.00 10.01 -44.42
C ILE A 140 -25.95 9.98 -45.95
N GLU A 141 -25.41 8.92 -46.55
CA GLU A 141 -25.36 8.78 -48.01
C GLU A 141 -26.78 8.70 -48.63
N LEU A 142 -27.70 7.96 -48.02
CA LEU A 142 -29.09 7.90 -48.49
C LEU A 142 -29.79 9.26 -48.40
N LEU A 143 -29.57 10.00 -47.31
CA LEU A 143 -30.13 11.35 -47.12
C LEU A 143 -29.54 12.35 -48.12
N LYS A 144 -28.24 12.32 -48.36
CA LYS A 144 -27.59 13.14 -49.40
C LYS A 144 -28.19 12.87 -50.78
N ALA A 145 -28.39 11.60 -51.14
CA ALA A 145 -29.01 11.23 -52.40
C ALA A 145 -30.45 11.77 -52.52
N ARG A 146 -31.23 11.71 -51.44
CA ARG A 146 -32.60 12.24 -51.41
C ARG A 146 -32.65 13.77 -51.47
N VAL A 147 -31.73 14.45 -50.81
CA VAL A 147 -31.58 15.91 -50.92
C VAL A 147 -31.26 16.30 -52.36
N ALA A 148 -30.31 15.62 -53.01
CA ALA A 148 -29.95 15.88 -54.40
C ALA A 148 -31.13 15.64 -55.37
N GLN A 149 -31.94 14.61 -55.14
CA GLN A 149 -33.18 14.37 -55.89
C GLN A 149 -34.20 15.51 -55.72
N LEU A 150 -34.45 15.93 -54.48
CA LEU A 150 -35.38 17.03 -54.18
C LEU A 150 -34.89 18.37 -54.78
N GLU A 151 -33.59 18.64 -54.74
CA GLU A 151 -33.00 19.83 -55.38
C GLU A 151 -33.16 19.80 -56.91
N ALA A 152 -33.04 18.62 -57.54
CA ALA A 152 -33.28 18.45 -58.97
C ALA A 152 -34.77 18.67 -59.32
N GLU A 153 -35.70 18.09 -58.53
CA GLU A 153 -37.14 18.31 -58.70
C GLU A 153 -37.54 19.77 -58.50
N LEU A 154 -36.91 20.48 -57.56
CA LEU A 154 -37.11 21.92 -57.33
C LEU A 154 -36.62 22.76 -58.52
N LYS A 155 -35.50 22.38 -59.16
CA LYS A 155 -35.02 23.02 -60.39
C LYS A 155 -35.93 22.75 -61.58
N GLU A 156 -36.50 21.56 -61.67
CA GLU A 156 -37.38 21.16 -62.77
C GLU A 156 -38.79 21.78 -62.67
N LYS A 157 -39.31 21.98 -61.44
CA LYS A 157 -40.62 22.61 -61.19
C LYS A 157 -40.61 24.15 -61.29
N GLY A 158 -39.50 24.77 -61.69
CA GLY A 158 -39.49 26.17 -62.14
C GLY A 158 -40.00 27.19 -61.11
N ASN A 159 -39.69 27.03 -59.82
CA ASN A 159 -39.89 28.11 -58.86
C ASN A 159 -38.94 27.99 -57.65
N VAL A 160 -37.89 28.82 -57.62
CA VAL A 160 -37.24 29.21 -56.36
C VAL A 160 -37.02 30.72 -56.39
N PRO A 161 -37.63 31.47 -55.46
CA PRO A 161 -37.25 32.83 -55.13
C PRO A 161 -35.79 32.88 -54.68
N ASN A 162 -35.03 33.77 -55.31
CA ASN A 162 -33.65 34.09 -55.00
C ASN A 162 -33.50 34.53 -53.53
N PHE A 163 -33.00 33.66 -52.65
CA PHE A 163 -32.37 34.09 -51.41
C PHE A 163 -30.86 34.12 -51.64
N GLY A 164 -30.34 35.33 -51.68
CA GLY A 164 -28.96 35.64 -52.03
C GLY A 164 -27.97 34.91 -51.14
N THR A 165 -26.90 34.47 -51.79
CA THR A 165 -25.64 34.12 -51.16
C THR A 165 -25.11 35.34 -50.42
N ASP A 166 -25.15 35.33 -49.09
CA ASP A 166 -24.25 36.16 -48.32
C ASP A 166 -23.45 35.33 -47.32
N LYS A 167 -22.16 35.64 -47.35
CA LYS A 167 -21.02 34.99 -46.70
C LYS A 167 -21.23 34.84 -45.19
N VAL A 168 -21.01 33.64 -44.64
CA VAL A 168 -20.34 33.49 -43.33
C VAL A 168 -19.49 32.22 -43.33
N LEU A 169 -18.20 32.38 -43.58
CA LEU A 169 -17.17 31.40 -43.26
C LEU A 169 -16.67 31.68 -41.83
N GLU A 170 -16.41 30.61 -41.08
CA GLU A 170 -15.54 30.53 -39.90
C GLU A 170 -15.82 31.42 -38.67
N ARG A 171 -16.38 30.79 -37.63
CA ARG A 171 -15.70 30.66 -36.32
C ARG A 171 -16.47 29.70 -35.42
N ILE A 172 -15.85 28.58 -35.09
CA ILE A 172 -16.24 27.78 -33.92
C ILE A 172 -15.24 28.12 -32.81
N PRO A 173 -15.65 28.84 -31.75
CA PRO A 173 -14.99 28.74 -30.46
C PRO A 173 -15.79 27.79 -29.57
N ASN A 174 -15.04 26.86 -28.98
CA ASN A 174 -15.44 26.04 -27.86
C ASN A 174 -15.86 26.87 -26.63
N GLU A 175 -16.60 26.18 -25.75
CA GLU A 175 -16.77 26.42 -24.30
C GLU A 175 -17.94 27.29 -23.78
N THR A 176 -18.88 26.57 -23.16
CA THR A 176 -19.58 26.85 -21.88
C THR A 176 -20.11 28.25 -21.57
N ALA A 177 -21.44 28.38 -21.42
CA ALA A 177 -22.11 28.52 -20.10
C ALA A 177 -23.59 28.93 -20.22
N HIS A 178 -24.41 28.25 -19.41
CA HIS A 178 -25.61 28.67 -18.68
C HIS A 178 -26.79 29.44 -19.33
N ALA A 179 -27.94 28.74 -19.22
CA ALA A 179 -29.23 29.19 -18.68
C ALA A 179 -30.07 30.20 -19.48
N GLN A 180 -31.28 29.80 -19.86
CA GLN A 180 -32.48 30.24 -19.16
C GLN A 180 -33.74 29.47 -19.63
N HIS A 181 -34.67 29.45 -18.71
CA HIS A 181 -35.87 28.63 -18.62
C HIS A 181 -37.04 29.41 -19.21
N GLU A 182 -37.86 28.80 -20.07
CA GLU A 182 -39.25 29.23 -20.21
C GLU A 182 -40.17 28.03 -20.48
N ARG A 183 -41.17 27.91 -19.60
CA ARG A 183 -42.18 26.85 -19.57
C ARG A 183 -43.37 27.29 -20.41
N THR A 184 -43.89 26.37 -21.23
CA THR A 184 -45.33 26.27 -21.48
C THR A 184 -45.72 24.79 -21.54
N ALA A 185 -46.56 24.38 -20.58
CA ALA A 185 -47.30 23.11 -20.59
C ALA A 185 -48.60 23.30 -21.40
N PRO A 186 -49.30 22.24 -21.86
CA PRO A 186 -50.10 21.47 -20.90
C PRO A 186 -50.26 19.96 -21.16
N ASP A 187 -50.49 19.27 -20.04
CA ASP A 187 -51.37 18.11 -19.82
C ASP A 187 -51.21 16.82 -20.63
N LYS A 188 -50.84 15.73 -19.92
CA LYS A 188 -51.80 14.70 -19.45
C LYS A 188 -51.12 13.65 -18.54
N LYS A 189 -51.68 13.53 -17.33
CA LYS A 189 -51.74 12.39 -16.40
C LYS A 189 -50.96 11.12 -16.77
N SER A 190 -49.97 10.74 -15.95
CA SER A 190 -49.97 9.50 -15.15
C SER A 190 -48.58 9.21 -14.53
N GLU A 191 -48.59 8.71 -13.29
CA GLU A 191 -47.52 7.93 -12.63
C GLU A 191 -46.36 8.67 -11.94
N GLN A 192 -46.69 9.19 -10.75
CA GLN A 192 -45.74 9.31 -9.64
C GLN A 192 -45.21 7.92 -9.25
N SER A 193 -43.97 7.58 -9.60
CA SER A 193 -43.06 6.78 -8.74
C SER A 193 -41.66 6.45 -9.32
N LEU A 194 -41.22 7.02 -10.46
CA LEU A 194 -39.88 6.71 -11.02
C LEU A 194 -38.86 7.86 -11.09
N GLU A 195 -39.24 9.11 -10.83
CA GLU A 195 -38.34 10.27 -11.07
C GLU A 195 -37.24 10.48 -10.01
N ASN A 196 -37.38 9.91 -8.81
CA ASN A 196 -36.38 10.10 -7.76
C ASN A 196 -35.09 9.28 -7.98
N GLY A 197 -35.11 8.24 -8.82
CA GLY A 197 -33.95 7.39 -9.09
C GLY A 197 -32.95 7.99 -10.08
N ILE A 198 -33.44 8.64 -11.14
CA ILE A 198 -32.60 9.11 -12.27
C ILE A 198 -31.76 10.34 -11.89
N PHE A 199 -32.32 11.26 -11.08
CA PHE A 199 -31.57 12.40 -10.54
C PHE A 199 -30.52 12.01 -9.49
N ALA A 200 -30.76 10.94 -8.72
CA ALA A 200 -29.80 10.42 -7.74
C ALA A 200 -28.62 9.70 -8.42
N GLU A 201 -28.90 8.94 -9.48
CA GLU A 201 -27.88 8.24 -10.28
C GLU A 201 -27.00 9.22 -11.06
N GLY A 202 -27.60 10.23 -11.70
CA GLY A 202 -26.87 11.30 -12.39
C GLY A 202 -25.96 12.11 -11.45
N ARG A 203 -26.44 12.44 -10.24
CA ARG A 203 -25.60 13.07 -9.20
C ARG A 203 -24.47 12.16 -8.75
N ARG A 204 -24.72 10.86 -8.53
CA ARG A 204 -23.69 9.90 -8.12
C ARG A 204 -22.59 9.75 -9.18
N VAL A 205 -22.94 9.67 -10.46
CA VAL A 205 -21.98 9.63 -11.57
C VAL A 205 -21.18 10.92 -11.67
N TRP A 206 -21.81 12.08 -11.53
CA TRP A 206 -21.14 13.38 -11.54
C TRP A 206 -20.17 13.55 -10.35
N LEU A 207 -20.59 13.15 -9.14
CA LEU A 207 -19.75 13.15 -7.93
C LEU A 207 -18.54 12.20 -8.07
N LYS A 208 -18.72 11.01 -8.63
CA LYS A 208 -17.62 10.08 -8.93
C LYS A 208 -16.65 10.67 -9.96
N LYS A 209 -17.16 11.28 -11.02
CA LYS A 209 -16.33 11.92 -12.06
C LYS A 209 -15.56 13.12 -11.51
N LYS A 210 -16.18 13.92 -10.64
CA LYS A 210 -15.54 15.04 -9.94
C LYS A 210 -14.43 14.56 -8.97
N ARG A 211 -14.68 13.51 -8.20
CA ARG A 211 -13.65 12.89 -7.34
C ARG A 211 -12.49 12.34 -8.16
N GLN A 212 -12.76 11.70 -9.30
CA GLN A 212 -11.71 11.20 -10.20
C GLN A 212 -10.86 12.33 -10.80
N THR A 213 -11.45 13.48 -11.15
CA THR A 213 -10.68 14.63 -11.64
C THR A 213 -9.88 15.32 -10.53
N GLU A 214 -10.37 15.34 -9.30
CA GLU A 214 -9.63 15.84 -8.13
C GLU A 214 -8.42 14.96 -7.79
N VAL A 215 -8.57 13.64 -7.81
CA VAL A 215 -7.46 12.70 -7.59
C VAL A 215 -6.41 12.78 -8.70
N LYS A 216 -6.84 12.85 -9.97
CA LYS A 216 -5.91 13.03 -11.10
C LYS A 216 -5.11 14.32 -10.98
N ARG A 217 -5.78 15.43 -10.65
CA ARG A 217 -5.13 16.72 -10.44
C ARG A 217 -4.11 16.67 -9.30
N PHE A 218 -4.43 15.95 -8.22
CA PHE A 218 -3.51 15.76 -7.10
C PHE A 218 -2.25 14.99 -7.50
N ILE A 219 -2.42 13.90 -8.25
CA ILE A 219 -1.30 13.10 -8.77
C ILE A 219 -0.40 13.94 -9.67
N ASP A 220 -0.99 14.71 -10.58
CA ASP A 220 -0.24 15.55 -11.50
C ASP A 220 0.47 16.73 -10.80
N SER A 221 -0.12 17.27 -9.73
CA SER A 221 0.41 18.46 -9.04
C SER A 221 1.48 18.14 -7.99
N TYR A 222 1.35 17.01 -7.27
CA TYR A 222 2.18 16.69 -6.10
C TYR A 222 2.98 15.40 -6.24
N ILE A 223 2.38 14.33 -6.80
CA ILE A 223 3.05 13.03 -6.89
C ILE A 223 4.06 12.99 -8.03
N LYS A 224 3.70 13.54 -9.20
CA LYS A 224 4.59 13.67 -10.36
C LYS A 224 5.57 14.85 -10.27
N ASN A 225 5.48 15.67 -9.22
CA ASN A 225 6.31 16.84 -9.08
C ASN A 225 7.72 16.44 -8.60
N GLU A 226 8.76 16.83 -9.34
CA GLU A 226 10.15 16.53 -9.01
C GLU A 226 10.68 17.36 -7.84
N ASN A 227 10.02 18.47 -7.50
CA ASN A 227 10.45 19.36 -6.41
C ASN A 227 10.02 18.88 -5.02
N LEU A 228 9.23 17.82 -4.92
CA LEU A 228 8.89 17.17 -3.65
C LEU A 228 9.79 15.94 -3.45
N SER A 229 10.35 15.81 -2.25
CA SER A 229 11.06 14.59 -1.86
C SER A 229 10.11 13.40 -1.75
N ASP A 230 10.65 12.20 -1.85
CA ASP A 230 9.87 10.97 -1.74
C ASP A 230 9.20 10.84 -0.37
N GLU A 231 9.87 11.30 0.69
CA GLU A 231 9.29 11.38 2.03
C GLU A 231 8.10 12.37 2.11
N GLN A 232 8.15 13.48 1.35
CA GLN A 232 7.04 14.45 1.29
C GLN A 232 5.86 13.86 0.52
N LYS A 233 6.12 13.13 -0.56
CA LYS A 233 5.10 12.42 -1.33
C LYS A 233 4.44 11.32 -0.50
N ASP A 234 5.23 10.54 0.23
CA ASP A 234 4.75 9.48 1.11
C ASP A 234 3.83 10.05 2.20
N PHE A 235 4.26 11.13 2.87
CA PHE A 235 3.43 11.81 3.87
C PHE A 235 2.08 12.31 3.31
N LEU A 236 2.07 12.86 2.09
CA LEU A 236 0.85 13.29 1.42
C LEU A 236 -0.08 12.12 1.08
N LEU A 237 0.46 10.97 0.69
CA LEU A 237 -0.29 9.74 0.47
C LEU A 237 -0.89 9.21 1.78
N THR A 238 -0.13 9.20 2.87
CA THR A 238 -0.63 8.82 4.20
C THR A 238 -1.82 9.71 4.63
N CYS A 239 -1.78 11.02 4.32
CA CYS A 239 -2.90 11.91 4.62
C CYS A 239 -4.19 11.53 3.87
N LEU A 240 -4.07 11.03 2.63
CA LEU A 240 -5.21 10.55 1.86
C LEU A 240 -5.74 9.21 2.39
N GLU A 241 -4.85 8.31 2.84
CA GLU A 241 -5.21 7.04 3.47
C GLU A 241 -5.97 7.25 4.79
N GLU A 242 -5.60 8.29 5.55
CA GLU A 242 -6.32 8.73 6.74
C GLU A 242 -7.68 9.41 6.44
N GLY A 243 -8.06 9.53 5.16
CA GLY A 243 -9.35 10.05 4.73
C GLY A 243 -9.44 11.57 4.61
N MET A 244 -8.30 12.29 4.60
CA MET A 244 -8.29 13.73 4.39
C MET A 244 -8.62 14.10 2.93
N PRO A 245 -9.50 15.07 2.64
CA PRO A 245 -9.80 15.48 1.27
C PRO A 245 -8.58 16.16 0.62
N THR A 246 -8.43 16.00 -0.69
CA THR A 246 -7.31 16.55 -1.47
C THR A 246 -7.19 18.07 -1.38
N SER A 247 -8.30 18.78 -1.15
CA SER A 247 -8.34 20.22 -0.92
C SER A 247 -7.63 20.64 0.37
N GLU A 248 -7.76 19.85 1.45
CA GLU A 248 -7.12 20.14 2.74
C GLU A 248 -5.63 19.80 2.69
N VAL A 249 -5.30 18.69 2.04
CA VAL A 249 -3.91 18.26 1.83
C VAL A 249 -3.13 19.30 1.02
N ALA A 250 -3.78 19.91 0.02
CA ALA A 250 -3.18 20.96 -0.82
C ALA A 250 -2.71 22.21 -0.04
N GLU A 251 -3.28 22.50 1.13
CA GLU A 251 -2.96 23.70 1.91
C GLU A 251 -1.58 23.66 2.58
N PHE A 252 -1.08 22.45 2.86
CA PHE A 252 0.26 22.25 3.42
C PHE A 252 1.18 21.47 2.49
N ALA A 253 0.70 21.07 1.30
CA ALA A 253 1.50 20.47 0.24
C ALA A 253 2.27 21.55 -0.53
N SER A 254 3.40 22.00 0.02
CA SER A 254 4.32 22.93 -0.68
C SER A 254 5.72 22.33 -0.75
N PRO A 255 6.40 22.42 -1.92
CA PRO A 255 7.80 22.00 -2.06
C PRO A 255 8.74 22.71 -1.07
N ASN A 256 8.39 23.93 -0.68
CA ASN A 256 9.21 24.78 0.20
C ASN A 256 9.00 24.49 1.70
N LEU A 257 8.08 23.59 2.06
CA LEU A 257 7.80 23.23 3.45
C LEU A 257 8.55 21.94 3.80
N SER A 258 9.35 21.97 4.86
CA SER A 258 9.93 20.73 5.40
C SER A 258 8.85 19.79 5.93
N LEU A 259 9.13 18.49 5.91
CA LEU A 259 8.24 17.43 6.40
C LEU A 259 7.71 17.69 7.81
N GLU A 260 8.59 18.13 8.71
CA GLU A 260 8.23 18.40 10.10
C GLU A 260 7.25 19.57 10.22
N VAL A 261 7.37 20.57 9.34
CA VAL A 261 6.39 21.68 9.28
C VAL A 261 5.06 21.19 8.71
N MET A 262 5.06 20.34 7.68
CA MET A 262 3.83 19.75 7.12
C MET A 262 3.08 18.90 8.16
N LYS A 263 3.79 18.09 8.94
CA LYS A 263 3.22 17.30 10.06
C LYS A 263 2.61 18.19 11.13
N ARG A 264 3.28 19.29 11.50
CA ARG A 264 2.75 20.26 12.47
C ARG A 264 1.50 20.98 11.96
N LEU A 265 1.49 21.39 10.70
CA LEU A 265 0.32 22.02 10.06
C LEU A 265 -0.87 21.06 10.00
N LYS A 266 -0.63 19.79 9.65
CA LYS A 266 -1.65 18.72 9.72
C LYS A 266 -2.21 18.59 11.13
N LYS A 267 -1.36 18.52 12.16
CA LYS A 267 -1.78 18.40 13.56
C LYS A 267 -2.64 19.59 13.98
N PHE A 268 -2.21 20.81 13.68
CA PHE A 268 -2.97 22.03 13.97
C PHE A 268 -4.37 22.01 13.33
N LYS A 269 -4.47 21.54 12.08
CA LYS A 269 -5.76 21.38 11.39
C LYS A 269 -6.66 20.31 12.00
N VAL A 270 -6.10 19.18 12.40
CA VAL A 270 -6.84 18.10 13.05
C VAL A 270 -7.34 18.53 14.42
N ASP A 271 -6.50 19.24 15.19
CA ASP A 271 -6.86 19.74 16.51
C ASP A 271 -7.97 20.80 16.42
N LYS A 272 -7.90 21.74 15.45
CA LYS A 272 -8.96 22.72 15.21
C LYS A 272 -10.32 22.07 14.89
N ARG A 273 -10.34 20.96 14.13
CA ARG A 273 -11.58 20.20 13.84
C ARG A 273 -12.19 19.49 15.05
N LYS A 274 -11.42 19.27 16.11
CA LYS A 274 -11.94 18.66 17.35
C LYS A 274 -12.51 19.72 18.30
N GLU A 275 -12.17 20.99 18.10
CA GLU A 275 -12.64 22.12 18.90
C GLU A 275 -13.92 22.77 18.31
N GLU A 276 -14.24 22.49 17.04
CA GLU A 276 -15.49 22.88 16.34
C GLU A 276 -16.56 21.79 16.45
#